data_AF-X1KJK8-F1
#
_entry.id   AF-X1KJK8-F1
#
_cell.length_a   1.000
_cell.length_b   1.000
_cell.length_c   1.000
_cell.angle_alpha   90.00
_cell.angle_beta   90.00
_cell.angle_gamma   90.00
#
_symmetry.space_group_name_H-M   'P 1'
#
loop_
_entity.id
_entity.type
_entity.pdbx_description
1 polymer ?
#
loop_
_entity_poly.entity_id
_entity_poly.type
_entity_poly.pdbx_seq_one_letter_code
_entity_poly.pdbx_strand_id
1 'polypeptide(L)'
;ASAGMARYMNNNVPGIIVPQATIDELASTEKDKRLQKGIEIAAGLIKTVKEENLCHGVHIMAVGNERIVPDILEAAQLTGVRH
;
A
#
# COMPACT_ATOMS: atom_id res chain seq x y z
N ALA A 1 -7.88 -1.20 -3.62
CA ALA A 1 -7.94 -1.08 -2.15
C ALA A 1 -9.34 -0.66 -1.71
N SER A 2 -9.78 -1.01 -0.49
CA SER A 2 -11.05 -0.53 0.07
C SER A 2 -11.02 -0.53 1.60
N ALA A 3 -11.78 0.36 2.22
CA ALA A 3 -11.94 0.39 3.68
C ALA A 3 -12.58 -0.88 4.23
N GLY A 4 -13.48 -1.52 3.46
CA GLY A 4 -14.09 -2.80 3.82
C GLY A 4 -13.04 -3.92 3.93
N MET A 5 -12.11 -3.98 2.97
CA MET A 5 -11.01 -4.96 3.00
C MET A 5 -10.06 -4.70 4.17
N ALA A 6 -9.73 -3.43 4.44
CA ALA A 6 -8.88 -3.07 5.57
C ALA A 6 -9.51 -3.47 6.93
N ARG A 7 -10.81 -3.23 7.12
CA ARG A 7 -11.55 -3.71 8.30
C ARG A 7 -11.60 -5.23 8.38
N TYR A 8 -11.77 -5.92 7.25
CA TYR A 8 -11.73 -7.38 7.22
C TYR A 8 -10.36 -7.90 7.68
N MET A 9 -9.26 -7.29 7.23
CA MET A 9 -7.90 -7.68 7.64
C MET A 9 -7.73 -7.59 9.16
N ASN A 10 -8.14 -6.48 9.78
CA ASN A 10 -8.08 -6.32 11.24
C ASN A 10 -8.89 -7.39 12.00
N ASN A 11 -10.06 -7.75 11.48
CA ASN A 11 -10.98 -8.66 12.18
C ASN A 11 -10.66 -10.15 11.96
N ASN A 12 -10.00 -10.50 10.85
CA ASN A 12 -9.92 -11.90 10.39
C ASN A 12 -8.50 -12.39 10.12
N VAL A 13 -7.49 -11.52 10.12
CA VAL A 13 -6.09 -11.93 9.88
C VAL A 13 -5.26 -11.69 11.14
N PRO A 14 -4.91 -12.74 11.90
CA PRO A 14 -4.12 -12.61 13.11
C PRO A 14 -2.78 -11.90 12.85
N GLY A 15 -2.45 -10.93 13.71
CA GLY A 15 -1.20 -10.17 13.61
C GLY A 15 -1.19 -9.04 12.60
N ILE A 16 -2.27 -8.81 11.84
CA ILE A 16 -2.40 -7.61 10.99
C ILE A 16 -3.17 -6.53 11.73
N ILE A 17 -2.61 -5.32 11.73
CA ILE A 17 -3.26 -4.11 12.22
C ILE A 17 -3.13 -3.03 11.15
N VAL A 18 -4.25 -2.69 10.52
CA VAL A 18 -4.39 -1.53 9.65
C VAL A 18 -4.82 -0.34 10.50
N PRO A 19 -4.04 0.76 10.55
CA PRO A 19 -4.38 1.94 11.32
C PRO A 19 -5.72 2.56 10.94
N GLN A 20 -6.43 3.13 11.91
CA GLN A 20 -7.74 3.75 11.68
C GLN A 20 -7.68 4.88 10.65
N ALA A 21 -6.64 5.72 10.70
CA ALA A 21 -6.43 6.80 9.73
C ALA A 21 -6.38 6.28 8.27
N THR A 22 -5.74 5.13 8.03
CA THR A 22 -5.68 4.50 6.70
C THR A 22 -7.06 3.97 6.27
N ILE A 23 -7.84 3.42 7.21
CA ILE A 23 -9.22 2.97 6.94
C ILE A 23 -10.10 4.16 6.55
N ASP A 24 -9.98 5.27 7.27
CA ASP A 24 -10.77 6.48 7.05
C ASP A 24 -10.41 7.15 5.72
N GLU A 25 -9.12 7.20 5.37
CA GLU A 25 -8.65 7.70 4.07
C GLU A 25 -9.20 6.84 2.91
N LEU A 26 -9.20 5.51 3.05
CA LEU A 26 -9.79 4.61 2.07
C LEU A 26 -11.32 4.68 2.01
N ALA A 27 -11.98 5.11 3.08
CA ALA A 27 -13.43 5.23 3.17
C ALA A 27 -13.93 6.54 2.55
N SER A 28 -13.17 7.62 2.69
CA SER A 28 -13.47 8.93 2.11
C SER A 28 -13.08 9.06 0.64
N THR A 29 -12.24 8.14 0.13
CA THR A 29 -11.82 8.14 -1.28
C THR A 29 -12.92 7.63 -2.22
N GLU A 30 -13.19 8.41 -3.27
CA GLU A 30 -14.13 8.05 -4.36
C GLU A 30 -13.79 6.69 -4.99
N LYS A 31 -14.83 5.94 -5.39
CA LYS A 31 -14.71 4.51 -5.71
C LYS A 31 -13.68 4.20 -6.79
N ASP A 32 -13.63 5.04 -7.82
CA ASP A 32 -12.73 5.03 -8.98
C ASP A 32 -11.28 5.38 -8.61
N LYS A 33 -11.08 6.25 -7.61
CA LYS A 33 -9.74 6.66 -7.14
C LYS A 33 -9.13 5.74 -6.09
N ARG A 34 -9.90 4.81 -5.50
CA ARG A 34 -9.42 3.93 -4.42
C ARG A 34 -8.23 3.05 -4.82
N LEU A 35 -8.08 2.67 -6.09
CA LEU A 35 -6.90 1.92 -6.53
C LEU A 35 -5.65 2.80 -6.42
N GLN A 36 -5.70 3.99 -7.02
CA GLN A 36 -4.62 4.97 -6.98
C GLN A 36 -4.24 5.33 -5.53
N LYS A 37 -5.24 5.58 -4.68
CA LYS A 37 -5.01 5.83 -3.25
C LYS A 37 -4.32 4.65 -2.55
N GLY A 38 -4.68 3.42 -2.88
CA GLY A 38 -4.00 2.24 -2.34
C GLY A 38 -2.52 2.15 -2.75
N ILE A 39 -2.20 2.55 -3.98
CA ILE A 39 -0.82 2.65 -4.49
C ILE A 39 -0.04 3.70 -3.70
N GLU A 40 -0.62 4.88 -3.48
CA GLU A 40 -0.02 5.96 -2.68
C GLU A 40 0.29 5.51 -1.24
N ILE A 41 -0.66 4.85 -0.57
CA ILE A 41 -0.47 4.34 0.79
C ILE A 41 0.66 3.30 0.84
N ALA A 42 0.67 2.34 -0.10
CA ALA A 42 1.72 1.33 -0.17
C ALA A 42 3.10 1.96 -0.43
N ALA A 43 3.18 2.90 -1.37
CA ALA A 43 4.40 3.62 -1.67
C ALA A 43 4.92 4.44 -0.48
N GLY A 44 4.01 5.11 0.25
CA GLY A 44 4.36 5.84 1.47
C GLY A 44 4.97 4.93 2.53
N LEU A 45 4.34 3.78 2.80
CA LEU A 45 4.88 2.80 3.73
C LEU A 45 6.27 2.31 3.33
N ILE A 46 6.47 2.01 2.03
CA ILE A 46 7.76 1.57 1.50
C ILE A 46 8.84 2.66 1.68
N LYS A 47 8.50 3.93 1.43
CA LYS A 47 9.41 5.06 1.64
C LYS A 47 9.81 5.17 3.11
N THR A 48 8.85 5.15 4.03
CA THR A 48 9.13 5.18 5.46
C THR A 48 10.04 4.03 5.89
N VAL A 49 9.77 2.81 5.45
CA VAL A 49 10.63 1.64 5.75
C VAL A 49 12.07 1.85 5.28
N LYS A 50 12.26 2.44 4.08
CA LYS A 50 13.57 2.74 3.51
C LYS A 50 14.27 3.89 4.23
N GLU A 51 13.58 4.99 4.46
CA GLU A 51 14.11 6.22 5.08
C GLU A 51 14.53 5.97 6.53
N GLU A 52 13.72 5.21 7.28
CA GLU A 52 13.98 4.83 8.67
C GLU A 52 14.91 3.60 8.79
N ASN A 53 15.37 3.04 7.67
CA ASN A 53 16.25 1.86 7.59
C ASN A 53 15.78 0.67 8.47
N LEU A 54 14.47 0.38 8.45
CA LEU A 54 13.86 -0.61 9.33
C LEU A 54 14.20 -2.06 8.94
N CYS A 55 14.46 -2.30 7.65
CA CYS A 55 14.84 -3.61 7.12
C CYS A 55 15.54 -3.49 5.76
N HIS A 56 16.10 -4.60 5.27
CA HIS A 56 16.81 -4.67 3.98
C HIS A 56 15.90 -4.63 2.75
N GLY A 57 14.58 -4.79 2.90
CA GLY A 57 13.67 -4.83 1.77
C GLY A 57 12.23 -5.18 2.16
N VAL A 58 11.35 -5.06 1.17
CA VAL A 58 9.91 -5.31 1.32
C VAL A 58 9.47 -6.43 0.38
N HIS A 59 8.51 -7.23 0.82
CA HIS A 59 7.79 -8.18 -0.02
C HIS A 59 6.41 -7.62 -0.36
N ILE A 60 6.09 -7.46 -1.66
CA ILE A 60 4.82 -6.89 -2.12
C ILE A 60 3.87 -8.02 -2.52
N MET A 61 2.74 -8.12 -1.81
CA MET A 61 1.65 -9.05 -2.17
C MET A 61 0.57 -8.32 -2.96
N ALA A 62 0.56 -8.49 -4.28
CA ALA A 62 -0.43 -7.90 -5.20
C ALA A 62 -1.36 -8.96 -5.81
N VAL A 63 -1.89 -9.86 -4.97
CA VAL A 63 -2.68 -11.04 -5.40
C VAL A 63 -3.84 -10.64 -6.30
N GLY A 64 -3.85 -11.17 -7.53
CA GLY A 64 -4.90 -10.93 -8.52
C GLY A 64 -4.84 -9.55 -9.18
N ASN A 65 -3.79 -8.77 -8.94
CA ASN A 65 -3.54 -7.49 -9.58
C ASN A 65 -2.04 -7.20 -9.72
N GLU A 66 -1.24 -8.21 -10.04
CA GLU A 66 0.23 -8.15 -10.06
C GLU A 66 0.77 -7.05 -10.98
N ARG A 67 0.01 -6.67 -12.00
CA ARG A 67 0.31 -5.59 -12.94
C ARG A 67 0.48 -4.20 -12.30
N ILE A 68 0.01 -3.98 -11.06
CA ILE A 68 0.16 -2.67 -10.38
C ILE A 68 1.47 -2.55 -9.59
N VAL A 69 2.27 -3.62 -9.52
CA VAL A 69 3.55 -3.59 -8.80
C VAL A 69 4.51 -2.52 -9.36
N PRO A 70 4.68 -2.36 -10.70
CA PRO A 70 5.49 -1.28 -11.24
C PRO A 70 5.04 0.11 -10.77
N ASP A 71 3.73 0.38 -10.76
CA ASP A 71 3.17 1.68 -10.32
C ASP A 71 3.48 1.96 -8.84
N ILE A 72 3.44 0.92 -7.99
CA ILE A 72 3.84 1.03 -6.57
C ILE A 72 5.33 1.39 -6.45
N LEU A 73 6.19 0.72 -7.22
CA LEU A 73 7.64 0.94 -7.18
C LEU A 73 8.02 2.34 -7.69
N GLU A 74 7.34 2.82 -8.75
CA GLU A 74 7.52 4.17 -9.28
C GLU A 74 7.05 5.23 -8.29
N ALA A 75 5.86 5.08 -7.71
CA ALA A 75 5.36 5.98 -6.67
C ALA A 75 6.26 5.98 -5.42
N ALA A 76 6.87 4.83 -5.10
CA ALA A 76 7.86 4.68 -4.03
C ALA A 76 9.25 5.24 -4.38
N GLN A 77 9.46 5.72 -5.62
CA GLN A 77 10.75 6.21 -6.12
C GLN A 77 11.88 5.18 -5.98
N LEU A 78 11.55 3.89 -6.16
CA LEU A 78 12.53 2.80 -6.16
C LEU A 78 13.03 2.43 -7.56
N THR A 79 12.34 2.90 -8.59
CA THR A 79 12.78 2.76 -9.98
C THR A 79 13.73 3.92 -10.31
N GLY A 80 15.03 3.71 -10.07
CA GLY A 80 16.05 4.54 -10.69
C GLY A 80 15.97 4.37 -12.19
N VAL A 81 15.85 5.48 -12.92
CA VAL A 81 15.89 5.53 -14.39
C VAL A 81 17.06 4.69 -14.89
N ARG A 82 16.75 3.52 -15.46
CA ARG A 82 17.63 2.83 -16.41
C ARG A 82 17.09 3.14 -17.80
N HIS A 83 17.49 4.29 -18.32
CA HIS A 83 17.70 4.47 -19.75
C HIS A 83 19.15 4.11 -20.05
#